data_AF-A0A949FAT0-F1
#
_entry.id   AF-A0A949FAT0-F1
#
_cell.length_a   1.000
_cell.length_b   1.000
_cell.length_c   1.000
_cell.angle_alpha   90.00
_cell.angle_beta   90.00
_cell.angle_gamma   90.00
#
_symmetry.space_group_name_H-M   'P 1'
#
loop_
_entity.id
_entity.type
_entity.pdbx_description
1 polymer ?
#
loop_
_entity_poly.entity_id
_entity_poly.type
_entity_poly.pdbx_seq_one_letter_code
_entity_poly.pdbx_strand_id
1 'polypeptide(L)'
;MTFQESDYPNLKKEMINFIYKYKNPALVVEVLKEIWETHKQVPIYPGIISMCLPGMVKEKKIGELKKGERVFIKTKTLEILGTIKSKKKNSIMLESLEVVKRPRSVEVKSKEVKNILAVEKGVLEKIWPTLVFKDADNRQRAGVKVGK
;
A
#
# COMPACT_ATOMS: atom_id res chain seq x y z
N MET A 1 18.49 17.56 -14.56
CA MET A 1 18.31 16.60 -13.46
C MET A 1 17.49 15.45 -13.99
N THR A 2 18.06 14.24 -13.99
CA THR A 2 17.33 13.04 -14.42
C THR A 2 16.46 12.51 -13.29
N PHE A 3 15.47 11.67 -13.61
CA PHE A 3 14.62 11.02 -12.59
C PHE A 3 15.43 10.20 -11.59
N GLN A 4 16.54 9.58 -12.03
CA GLN A 4 17.42 8.79 -11.16
C GLN A 4 18.23 9.65 -10.19
N GLU A 5 18.47 10.92 -10.54
CA GLU A 5 19.17 11.90 -9.71
C GLU A 5 18.22 12.71 -8.81
N SER A 6 16.91 12.49 -8.94
CA SER A 6 15.89 13.11 -8.08
C SER A 6 15.59 12.26 -6.85
N ASP A 7 14.81 12.77 -5.88
CA ASP A 7 14.38 11.97 -4.72
C ASP A 7 13.24 10.98 -5.02
N TYR A 8 12.71 10.95 -6.25
CA TYR A 8 11.61 10.05 -6.63
C TYR A 8 11.89 8.55 -6.46
N PRO A 9 13.09 8.02 -6.77
CA PRO A 9 13.42 6.61 -6.52
C PRO A 9 13.29 6.24 -5.04
N ASN A 10 13.67 7.14 -4.14
CA ASN A 10 13.54 6.92 -2.71
C ASN A 10 12.06 6.94 -2.29
N LEU A 11 11.29 7.92 -2.76
CA LEU A 11 9.84 7.96 -2.51
C LEU A 11 9.15 6.67 -2.95
N LYS A 12 9.46 6.17 -4.16
CA LYS A 12 8.94 4.91 -4.68
C LYS A 12 9.29 3.72 -3.78
N LYS A 13 10.55 3.64 -3.32
CA LYS A 13 11.00 2.59 -2.41
C LYS A 13 10.22 2.62 -1.10
N GLU A 14 10.03 3.79 -0.52
CA GLU A 14 9.25 3.97 0.71
C GLU A 14 7.78 3.59 0.54
N MET A 15 7.16 3.96 -0.59
CA MET A 15 5.79 3.53 -0.92
C MET A 15 5.66 2.01 -1.00
N ILE A 16 6.62 1.33 -1.65
CA ILE A 16 6.63 -0.13 -1.76
C ILE A 16 6.83 -0.78 -0.37
N ASN A 17 7.75 -0.26 0.44
CA ASN A 17 7.97 -0.72 1.81
C ASN A 17 6.70 -0.58 2.65
N PHE A 18 5.97 0.53 2.49
CA PHE A 18 4.70 0.76 3.16
C PHE A 18 3.65 -0.31 2.80
N ILE A 19 3.51 -0.64 1.51
CA ILE A 19 2.59 -1.70 1.03
C ILE A 19 2.93 -3.04 1.69
N TYR A 20 4.21 -3.42 1.74
CA TYR A 20 4.64 -4.67 2.36
C TYR A 20 4.50 -4.69 3.88
N LYS A 21 4.64 -3.53 4.54
CA LYS A 21 4.50 -3.40 6.00
C LYS A 21 3.07 -3.62 6.45
N TYR A 22 2.10 -2.92 5.86
CA TYR A 22 0.72 -2.95 6.34
C TYR A 22 -0.13 -4.04 5.68
N LYS A 23 0.19 -4.43 4.44
CA LYS A 23 -0.49 -5.47 3.64
C LYS A 23 -2.01 -5.29 3.50
N ASN A 24 -2.58 -4.18 3.97
CA ASN A 24 -4.01 -3.88 3.95
C ASN A 24 -4.30 -2.92 2.80
N PRO A 25 -5.12 -3.33 1.81
CA PRO A 25 -5.35 -2.51 0.62
C PRO A 25 -6.10 -1.21 0.95
N ALA A 26 -7.05 -1.22 1.89
CA ALA A 26 -7.80 -0.02 2.28
C ALA A 26 -6.87 1.04 2.91
N LEU A 27 -6.01 0.63 3.86
CA LEU A 27 -5.04 1.54 4.47
C LEU A 27 -4.01 2.05 3.45
N VAL A 28 -3.55 1.20 2.54
CA VAL A 28 -2.64 1.61 1.46
C VAL A 28 -3.28 2.68 0.59
N VAL A 29 -4.55 2.52 0.21
CA VAL A 29 -5.27 3.51 -0.61
C VAL A 29 -5.38 4.86 0.12
N GLU A 30 -5.69 4.87 1.42
CA GLU A 30 -5.75 6.12 2.19
C GLU A 30 -4.40 6.83 2.26
N VAL A 31 -3.31 6.09 2.48
CA VAL A 31 -1.97 6.69 2.48
C VAL A 31 -1.56 7.19 1.10
N LEU A 32 -1.93 6.50 0.03
CA LEU A 32 -1.71 7.00 -1.33
C LEU A 32 -2.49 8.30 -1.60
N LYS A 33 -3.72 8.44 -1.08
CA LYS A 33 -4.46 9.71 -1.15
C LYS A 33 -3.74 10.81 -0.37
N GLU A 34 -3.23 10.53 0.83
CA GLU A 34 -2.50 11.51 1.63
C GLU A 34 -1.17 11.93 0.97
N ILE A 35 -0.45 10.98 0.37
CA ILE A 35 0.73 11.25 -0.48
C ILE A 35 0.35 12.19 -1.62
N TRP A 36 -0.78 11.94 -2.28
CA TRP A 36 -1.26 12.77 -3.37
C TRP A 36 -1.63 14.18 -2.92
N GLU A 37 -2.35 14.35 -1.80
CA GLU A 37 -2.66 15.67 -1.26
C GLU A 37 -1.39 16.42 -0.81
N THR A 38 -0.42 15.72 -0.20
CA THR A 38 0.88 16.29 0.14
C THR A 38 1.63 16.73 -1.13
N HIS A 39 1.62 15.91 -2.18
CA HIS A 39 2.24 16.23 -3.45
C HIS A 39 1.65 17.49 -4.09
N LYS A 40 0.34 17.72 -4.00
CA LYS A 40 -0.27 18.97 -4.50
C LYS A 40 0.27 20.21 -3.79
N GLN A 41 0.64 20.09 -2.51
CA GLN A 41 1.18 21.20 -1.73
C GLN A 41 2.68 21.44 -2.01
N VAL A 42 3.45 20.37 -2.25
CA VAL A 42 4.90 20.42 -2.51
C VAL A 42 5.32 19.61 -3.76
N PRO A 43 4.86 19.98 -4.97
CA PRO A 43 4.97 19.13 -6.15
C PRO A 43 6.41 18.91 -6.65
N ILE A 44 7.30 19.86 -6.38
CA ILE A 44 8.69 19.84 -6.87
C ILE A 44 9.62 19.06 -5.92
N TYR A 45 9.16 18.72 -4.71
CA TYR A 45 10.01 18.18 -3.64
C TYR A 45 9.56 16.79 -3.15
N PRO A 46 9.78 15.73 -3.94
CA PRO A 46 9.46 14.35 -3.54
C PRO A 46 10.21 13.89 -2.28
N GLY A 47 11.37 14.49 -1.97
CA GLY A 47 12.10 14.24 -0.72
C GLY A 47 11.28 14.64 0.52
N ILE A 48 10.58 15.78 0.47
CA ILE A 48 9.71 16.23 1.58
C ILE A 48 8.57 15.23 1.80
N ILE A 49 7.94 14.77 0.72
CA ILE A 49 6.87 13.75 0.80
C ILE A 49 7.41 12.48 1.46
N SER A 50 8.61 12.05 1.08
CA SER A 50 9.27 10.87 1.67
C SER A 50 9.51 11.03 3.17
N MET A 51 9.90 12.22 3.62
CA MET A 51 10.08 12.52 5.04
C MET A 51 8.77 12.49 5.83
N CYS A 52 7.65 12.84 5.20
CA CYS A 52 6.32 12.84 5.83
C CYS A 52 5.71 11.43 5.97
N LEU A 53 6.10 10.47 5.13
CA LEU A 53 5.51 9.12 5.07
C LEU A 53 5.43 8.40 6.44
N PRO A 54 6.51 8.33 7.25
CA PRO A 54 6.44 7.70 8.58
C PRO A 54 5.45 8.37 9.52
N GLY A 55 5.12 9.65 9.29
CA GLY A 55 4.17 10.42 10.08
C GLY A 55 2.71 10.25 9.67
N MET A 56 2.43 9.73 8.48
CA MET A 56 1.06 9.58 7.94
C MET A 56 0.27 8.49 8.66
N VAL A 57 0.94 7.49 9.24
CA VAL A 57 0.30 6.45 10.06
C VAL A 57 1.03 6.33 11.39
N LYS A 58 0.30 6.60 12.46
CA LYS A 58 0.81 6.51 13.83
C LYS A 58 -0.07 5.59 14.65
N GLU A 59 0.57 4.76 15.47
CA GLU A 59 -0.15 4.01 16.49
C GLU A 59 -0.66 4.99 17.55
N LYS A 60 -1.94 4.83 17.92
CA LYS A 60 -2.61 5.64 18.93
C LYS A 60 -3.38 4.75 19.88
N LYS A 61 -3.42 5.13 21.16
CA LYS A 61 -4.30 4.50 22.14
C LYS A 61 -5.73 4.98 21.94
N ILE A 62 -6.73 4.17 22.32
CA ILE A 62 -8.16 4.55 22.27
C ILE A 62 -8.41 5.90 22.97
N GLY A 63 -7.66 6.19 24.03
CA GLY A 63 -7.68 7.45 24.78
C GLY A 63 -7.41 8.70 23.91
N GLU A 64 -6.51 8.59 22.93
CA GLU A 64 -5.98 9.69 22.12
C GLU A 64 -6.81 9.97 20.85
N LEU A 65 -7.70 9.04 20.50
CA LEU A 65 -8.52 9.12 19.31
C LEU A 65 -9.55 10.25 19.38
N LYS A 66 -9.65 11.02 18.30
CA LYS A 66 -10.61 12.13 18.18
C LYS A 66 -11.80 11.77 17.29
N LYS A 67 -12.97 12.37 17.55
CA LYS A 67 -14.13 12.27 16.66
C LYS A 67 -13.75 12.86 15.28
N GLY A 68 -14.18 12.20 14.21
CA GLY A 68 -13.86 12.57 12.82
C GLY A 68 -12.52 12.02 12.32
N GLU A 69 -11.71 11.39 13.17
CA GLU A 69 -10.43 10.81 12.76
C GLU A 69 -10.63 9.52 11.96
N ARG A 70 -9.90 9.37 10.85
CA ARG A 70 -9.84 8.13 10.07
C ARG A 70 -8.85 7.18 10.73
N VAL A 71 -9.30 5.98 11.09
CA VAL A 71 -8.50 5.01 11.84
C VAL A 71 -8.55 3.63 11.23
N PHE A 72 -7.42 2.93 11.32
CA PHE A 72 -7.29 1.52 10.98
C PHE A 72 -7.24 0.69 12.25
N ILE A 73 -8.12 -0.30 12.35
CA ILE A 73 -8.24 -1.20 13.50
C ILE A 73 -8.02 -2.63 13.03
N LYS A 74 -7.07 -3.31 13.67
CA LYS A 74 -6.85 -4.74 13.49
C LYS A 74 -7.44 -5.51 14.66
N THR A 75 -8.38 -6.39 14.36
CA THR A 75 -8.96 -7.35 15.30
C THR A 75 -8.40 -8.75 15.01
N LYS A 76 -8.82 -9.77 15.77
CA LYS A 76 -8.41 -11.16 15.53
C LYS A 76 -8.86 -11.71 14.18
N THR A 77 -9.99 -11.22 13.64
CA THR A 77 -10.65 -11.79 12.45
C THR A 77 -10.80 -10.81 11.31
N LEU A 78 -10.79 -9.51 11.61
CA LEU A 78 -11.10 -8.43 10.67
C LEU A 78 -10.08 -7.31 10.76
N GLU A 79 -9.81 -6.69 9.62
CA GLU A 79 -9.16 -5.41 9.53
C GLU A 79 -10.20 -4.38 9.06
N ILE A 80 -10.35 -3.29 9.83
CA ILE A 80 -11.42 -2.30 9.65
C ILE A 80 -10.77 -0.94 9.49
N LEU A 81 -11.07 -0.25 8.39
CA LEU A 81 -10.78 1.16 8.22
C LEU A 81 -12.10 1.93 8.35
N GLY A 82 -12.12 2.98 9.16
CA GLY A 82 -13.34 3.72 9.46
C GLY A 82 -13.07 5.10 10.04
N THR A 83 -14.10 5.94 10.07
CA THR A 83 -14.03 7.27 10.68
C THR A 83 -14.71 7.23 12.05
N ILE A 84 -14.11 7.85 13.07
CA ILE A 84 -14.66 7.82 14.43
C ILE A 84 -15.90 8.69 14.52
N LYS A 85 -17.06 8.06 14.69
CA LYS A 85 -18.35 8.72 14.91
C LYS A 85 -18.56 9.11 16.37
N SER A 86 -18.26 8.19 17.29
CA SER A 86 -18.36 8.43 18.73
C SER A 86 -17.47 7.49 19.53
N LYS A 87 -17.19 7.86 20.77
CA LYS A 87 -16.36 7.11 21.71
C LYS A 87 -17.10 6.95 23.03
N LYS A 88 -17.11 5.73 23.56
CA LYS A 88 -17.57 5.37 24.90
C LYS A 88 -16.36 4.88 25.71
N LYS A 89 -16.56 4.63 27.01
CA LYS A 89 -15.50 4.21 27.94
C LYS A 89 -14.69 3.00 27.43
N ASN A 90 -15.36 2.01 26.83
CA ASN A 90 -14.75 0.75 26.37
C ASN A 90 -15.01 0.42 24.89
N SER A 91 -15.56 1.35 24.11
CA SER A 91 -15.86 1.09 22.70
C SER A 91 -15.80 2.35 21.86
N ILE A 92 -15.49 2.15 20.57
CA ILE A 92 -15.54 3.20 19.55
C ILE A 92 -16.53 2.79 18.49
N MET A 93 -17.33 3.75 18.05
CA MET A 93 -18.27 3.59 16.95
C MET A 93 -17.67 4.24 15.72
N LEU A 94 -17.63 3.47 14.63
CA LEU A 94 -17.07 3.90 13.36
C LEU A 94 -18.18 4.09 12.31
N GLU A 95 -17.95 4.99 11.36
CA GLU A 95 -18.75 5.18 10.16
C GLU A 95 -17.87 5.12 8.90
N SER A 96 -18.49 5.07 7.71
CA SER A 96 -17.81 4.98 6.41
C SER A 96 -16.80 3.83 6.34
N LEU A 97 -17.28 2.61 6.59
CA LEU A 97 -16.44 1.45 6.85
C LEU A 97 -15.91 0.78 5.57
N GLU A 98 -14.64 0.39 5.62
CA GLU A 98 -14.02 -0.57 4.71
C GLU A 98 -13.52 -1.75 5.54
N VAL A 99 -14.10 -2.94 5.31
CA VAL A 99 -13.78 -4.15 6.08
C VAL A 99 -13.08 -5.16 5.19
N VAL A 100 -11.87 -5.54 5.58
CA VAL A 100 -11.09 -6.57 4.91
C VAL A 100 -11.08 -7.83 5.76
N LYS A 101 -11.64 -8.90 5.20
CA LYS A 101 -11.49 -10.28 5.71
C LYS A 101 -10.30 -10.92 5.00
N ARG A 102 -9.45 -11.64 5.75
CA ARG A 102 -8.33 -12.42 5.18
C ARG A 102 -8.45 -13.92 5.49
N PRO A 103 -9.43 -14.61 4.90
CA PRO A 103 -9.46 -16.07 4.90
C PRO A 103 -8.26 -16.63 4.13
N ARG A 104 -7.80 -17.85 4.48
CA ARG A 104 -6.69 -18.52 3.76
C ARG A 104 -7.09 -18.92 2.34
N SER A 105 -8.32 -19.38 2.18
CA SER A 105 -8.95 -19.69 0.90
C SER A 105 -10.44 -19.43 1.01
N VAL A 106 -11.07 -19.09 -0.11
CA VAL A 106 -12.52 -18.92 -0.23
C VAL A 106 -12.92 -19.54 -1.55
N GLU A 107 -13.92 -20.41 -1.50
CA GLU A 107 -14.64 -20.84 -2.68
C GLU A 107 -15.70 -19.79 -3.02
N VAL A 108 -15.70 -19.32 -4.26
CA VAL A 108 -16.69 -18.35 -4.75
C VAL A 108 -17.53 -19.02 -5.82
N LYS A 109 -18.84 -19.10 -5.60
CA LYS A 109 -19.76 -19.70 -6.56
C LYS A 109 -19.97 -18.75 -7.75
N SER A 110 -19.89 -19.28 -8.97
CA SER A 110 -20.05 -18.47 -10.20
C SER A 110 -21.33 -17.63 -10.22
N LYS A 111 -22.42 -18.14 -9.65
CA LYS A 111 -23.71 -17.43 -9.55
C LYS A 111 -23.67 -16.16 -8.68
N GLU A 112 -22.70 -16.02 -7.79
CA GLU A 112 -22.54 -14.86 -6.90
C GLU A 112 -21.62 -13.78 -7.51
N VAL A 113 -20.92 -14.11 -8.60
CA VAL A 113 -19.92 -13.22 -9.22
C VAL A 113 -20.60 -12.24 -10.16
N LYS A 114 -20.45 -10.93 -9.88
CA LYS A 114 -20.94 -9.85 -10.76
C LYS A 114 -19.94 -9.43 -11.83
N ASN A 115 -18.66 -9.40 -11.48
CA ASN A 115 -17.56 -8.98 -12.36
C ASN A 115 -16.24 -9.60 -11.88
N ILE A 116 -15.32 -9.89 -12.80
CA ILE A 116 -13.97 -10.39 -12.52
C ILE A 116 -12.96 -9.44 -13.17
N LEU A 117 -12.05 -8.88 -12.38
CA LEU A 117 -10.91 -8.12 -12.86
C LEU A 117 -9.64 -8.94 -12.62
N ALA A 118 -8.88 -9.20 -13.68
CA ALA A 118 -7.61 -9.90 -13.62
C ALA A 118 -6.45 -8.90 -13.63
N VAL A 119 -5.45 -9.12 -12.79
CA VAL A 119 -4.20 -8.34 -12.84
C VAL A 119 -3.33 -8.90 -13.95
N GLU A 120 -3.22 -8.16 -15.03
CA GLU A 120 -2.39 -8.53 -16.17
C GLU A 120 -0.90 -8.34 -15.86
N LYS A 121 -0.09 -9.36 -16.12
CA LYS A 121 1.37 -9.32 -15.95
C LYS A 121 2.06 -9.16 -17.30
N GLY A 122 3.28 -8.62 -17.30
CA GLY A 122 4.07 -8.47 -18.53
C GLY A 122 3.49 -7.44 -19.51
N VAL A 123 2.67 -6.49 -19.03
CA VAL A 123 2.04 -5.46 -19.89
C VAL A 123 3.08 -4.66 -20.68
N LEU A 124 4.26 -4.40 -20.10
CA LEU A 124 5.34 -3.68 -20.78
C LEU A 124 5.84 -4.42 -22.03
N GLU A 125 6.09 -5.72 -21.94
CA GLU A 125 6.52 -6.56 -23.08
C GLU A 125 5.43 -6.64 -24.15
N LYS A 126 4.16 -6.70 -23.75
CA LYS A 126 3.02 -6.73 -24.67
C LYS A 126 2.87 -5.43 -25.44
N ILE A 127 3.01 -4.28 -24.76
CA ILE A 127 2.86 -2.96 -25.37
C ILE A 127 4.11 -2.59 -26.18
N TRP A 128 5.30 -2.99 -25.73
CA TRP A 128 6.56 -2.64 -26.37
C TRP A 128 7.48 -3.87 -26.57
N PRO A 129 7.16 -4.76 -27.51
CA PRO A 129 7.89 -6.03 -27.69
C PRO A 129 9.36 -5.87 -28.06
N THR A 130 9.71 -4.75 -28.71
CA THR A 130 11.09 -4.46 -29.15
C THR A 130 11.95 -3.81 -28.07
N LEU A 131 11.41 -3.58 -26.87
CA LEU A 131 12.12 -2.92 -25.78
C LEU A 131 13.01 -3.94 -25.06
N VAL A 132 14.23 -4.12 -25.58
CA VAL A 132 15.22 -5.04 -25.02
C VAL A 132 16.01 -4.35 -23.92
N PHE A 133 15.72 -4.66 -22.66
CA PHE A 133 16.61 -4.32 -21.55
C PHE A 133 17.67 -5.41 -21.42
N LYS A 134 18.96 -5.05 -21.48
CA LYS A 134 20.02 -5.98 -21.09
C LYS A 134 19.86 -6.26 -19.60
N ASP A 135 19.51 -7.49 -19.23
CA ASP A 135 19.31 -7.89 -17.84
C ASP A 135 20.52 -7.54 -16.97
N ALA A 136 20.29 -6.74 -15.93
CA ALA A 136 21.25 -6.52 -14.85
C ALA A 136 21.38 -7.75 -13.91
N ASP A 137 20.60 -8.80 -14.14
CA ASP A 137 20.44 -9.97 -13.25
C ASP A 137 21.46 -11.11 -13.51
N ASN A 138 22.32 -10.97 -14.52
CA ASN A 138 23.29 -12.01 -14.89
C ASN A 138 24.51 -12.13 -13.96
N ARG A 139 24.57 -11.35 -12.86
CA ARG A 139 25.68 -11.44 -11.88
C ARG A 139 25.43 -12.35 -10.68
N GLN A 140 24.19 -12.80 -10.44
CA GLN A 140 23.90 -13.64 -9.26
C GLN A 140 23.77 -15.15 -9.56
N ARG A 141 23.65 -15.57 -10.83
CA ARG A 141 23.50 -17.00 -11.18
C ARG A 141 24.79 -17.73 -11.58
N ALA A 142 25.92 -17.04 -11.64
CA ALA A 142 27.22 -17.63 -12.02
C ALA A 142 28.02 -18.22 -10.84
N GLY A 143 27.39 -18.45 -9.68
CA GLY A 143 28.08 -18.77 -8.43
C GLY A 143 27.72 -20.08 -7.74
N VAL A 144 27.10 -21.06 -8.41
CA VAL A 144 26.95 -22.42 -7.84
C VAL A 144 27.12 -23.48 -8.93
N LYS A 145 28.37 -23.89 -9.15
CA LYS A 145 28.70 -25.25 -9.59
C LYS A 145 29.36 -25.94 -8.41
N VAL A 146 28.61 -26.76 -7.68
CA VAL A 146 29.20 -27.72 -6.75
C VAL A 146 29.62 -28.92 -7.59
N GLY A 147 30.93 -29.17 -7.63
CA GLY A 147 31.53 -30.33 -8.27
C GLY A 147 31.14 -31.62 -7.57
N LYS A 148 31.21 -32.70 -8.35
CA LYS A 148 30.95 -34.10 -7.97
C LYS A 148 31.64 -34.55 -6.70
#